data_AF-A0A6B3ENW8-F1
#
_entry.id   AF-A0A6B3ENW8-F1
#
_cell.length_a   1.000
_cell.length_b   1.000
_cell.length_c   1.000
_cell.angle_alpha   90.00
_cell.angle_beta   90.00
_cell.angle_gamma   90.00
#
_symmetry.space_group_name_H-M   'P 1'
#
loop_
_entity.id
_entity.type
_entity.pdbx_description
1 polymer ?
#
loop_
_entity_poly.entity_id
_entity_poly.type
_entity_poly.pdbx_seq_one_letter_code
_entity_poly.pdbx_strand_id
1 'polypeptide(L)' 'FTRLWPSLLTAGGYVVCFALLAQALKTLQVGTAYAIWAGAGTALIALIGMMFLGESVTLVRLAGIALVIGG' A
#
# COMPACT_ATOMS: atom_id res chain seq x y z
N PHE A 1 -12.06 -16.72 5.03
CA PHE A 1 -11.35 -17.48 3.98
C PHE A 1 -12.21 -18.65 3.51
N THR A 2 -13.34 -18.36 2.86
CA THR A 2 -14.38 -19.37 2.60
C THR A 2 -14.66 -19.54 1.10
N ARG A 3 -13.94 -18.79 0.24
CA ARG A 3 -13.99 -18.92 -1.22
C ARG A 3 -12.56 -19.04 -1.75
N LEU A 4 -12.27 -20.16 -2.42
CA LEU A 4 -10.95 -20.52 -2.94
C LEU A 4 -10.40 -19.48 -3.93
N TRP A 5 -11.25 -18.96 -4.80
CA TRP A 5 -10.86 -18.00 -5.85
C TRP A 5 -10.32 -16.67 -5.32
N PRO A 6 -11.03 -15.92 -4.45
CA PRO A 6 -10.49 -14.70 -3.85
C PRO A 6 -9.20 -14.92 -3.06
N SER A 7 -9.04 -16.06 -2.40
CA SER A 7 -7.85 -16.39 -1.61
C SER A 7 -6.62 -16.67 -2.47
N LEU A 8 -6.79 -17.33 -3.62
CA LEU A 8 -5.71 -17.51 -4.60
C LEU A 8 -5.26 -16.19 -5.21
N LEU A 9 -6.20 -15.27 -5.46
CA LEU A 9 -5.92 -13.94 -6.00
C LEU A 9 -5.11 -13.09 -5.02
N THR A 10 -5.47 -13.08 -3.74
CA THR A 10 -4.69 -12.38 -2.70
C THR A 10 -3.32 -13.03 -2.48
N ALA A 11 -3.23 -14.36 -2.45
CA ALA A 11 -1.95 -15.05 -2.33
C ALA A 11 -1.03 -14.74 -3.52
N GLY A 12 -1.54 -14.80 -4.76
CA GLY A 12 -0.79 -14.45 -5.96
C GLY A 12 -0.35 -12.99 -5.96
N GLY A 13 -1.24 -12.06 -5.59
CA GLY A 13 -0.91 -10.64 -5.46
C GLY A 13 0.21 -10.39 -4.45
N TYR A 14 0.17 -11.08 -3.31
CA TYR A 14 1.23 -11.00 -2.31
C TYR A 14 2.58 -11.49 -2.83
N VAL A 15 2.61 -12.63 -3.52
CA VAL A 15 3.83 -13.18 -4.12
C VAL A 15 4.43 -12.19 -5.13
N VAL A 16 3.61 -11.62 -6.00
CA VAL A 16 4.07 -10.63 -6.99
C VAL A 16 4.61 -9.37 -6.31
N CYS A 17 3.90 -8.87 -5.28
CA CYS A 17 4.31 -7.68 -4.54
C CYS A 17 5.67 -7.88 -3.85
N PHE A 18 5.86 -9.01 -3.16
CA PHE A 18 7.13 -9.32 -2.50
C PHE A 18 8.26 -9.63 -3.49
N ALA A 19 7.97 -10.23 -4.64
CA ALA A 19 8.97 -10.44 -5.68
C ALA A 19 9.49 -9.12 -6.25
N LEU A 20 8.58 -8.16 -6.53
CA LEU A 20 8.95 -6.82 -6.98
C LEU A 20 9.73 -6.06 -5.91
N LEU A 21 9.33 -6.16 -4.64
CA LEU A 21 10.05 -5.56 -3.52
C LEU A 21 11.46 -6.15 -3.38
N ALA A 22 11.60 -7.48 -3.47
CA ALA A 22 12.88 -8.16 -3.41
C ALA A 22 13.81 -7.73 -4.56
N GLN A 23 13.25 -7.47 -5.75
CA GLN A 23 14.03 -6.95 -6.88
C GLN A 23 14.42 -5.48 -6.65
N ALA A 24 13.53 -4.64 -6.13
CA ALA A 24 13.81 -3.24 -5.83
C ALA A 24 14.90 -3.08 -4.76
N LEU A 25 14.90 -3.96 -3.75
CA LEU A 25 15.91 -3.99 -2.68
C LEU A 25 17.32 -4.37 -3.16
N LYS A 26 17.47 -4.97 -4.36
CA LYS A 26 18.80 -5.21 -4.96
C LYS A 26 19.46 -3.92 -5.46
N THR A 27 18.66 -2.90 -5.78
CA THR A 27 19.11 -1.63 -6.37
C THR A 27 18.95 -0.43 -5.43
N LEU A 28 17.99 -0.47 -4.52
CA LEU A 28 17.69 0.61 -3.57
C LEU A 28 18.16 0.23 -2.16
N GLN A 29 18.62 1.22 -1.39
CA GLN A 29 18.81 1.03 0.04
C GLN A 29 17.49 0.62 0.70
N VAL A 30 17.59 -0.31 1.65
CA VAL A 30 16.45 -0.87 2.39
C VAL A 30 15.57 0.23 2.97
N GLY A 31 16.17 1.30 3.52
CA GLY A 31 15.43 2.45 4.07
C GLY A 31 14.57 3.16 3.02
N THR A 32 15.12 3.47 1.85
CA THR A 32 14.38 4.11 0.74
C THR A 32 13.27 3.20 0.21
N ALA A 33 13.56 1.91 0.03
CA ALA A 33 12.58 0.95 -0.44
C ALA A 33 11.39 0.80 0.53
N TYR A 34 11.66 0.70 1.84
CA TYR A 34 10.60 0.65 2.85
C TYR A 34 9.82 1.95 2.97
N ALA A 35 10.48 3.12 2.86
CA ALA A 35 9.81 4.41 2.87
C ALA A 35 8.81 4.54 1.71
N ILE A 36 9.24 4.19 0.49
CA ILE A 36 8.37 4.21 -0.70
C ILE A 36 7.22 3.20 -0.54
N TRP A 37 7.53 1.98 -0.10
CA TRP A 37 6.53 0.93 0.06
C TRP A 37 5.45 1.30 1.09
N ALA A 38 5.85 1.80 2.26
CA ALA A 38 4.93 2.23 3.31
C ALA A 38 4.10 3.46 2.89
N GLY A 39 4.73 4.47 2.28
CA GLY A 39 4.06 5.67 1.80
C GLY A 39 3.04 5.36 0.70
N ALA A 40 3.45 4.60 -0.33
CA ALA A 40 2.58 4.21 -1.43
C ALA A 40 1.42 3.31 -0.96
N GLY A 41 1.69 2.33 -0.09
CA GLY A 41 0.66 1.46 0.48
C GLY A 41 -0.38 2.24 1.26
N THR A 42 0.06 3.17 2.11
CA THR A 42 -0.84 4.04 2.89
C THR A 42 -1.69 4.93 1.99
N ALA A 43 -1.07 5.56 0.98
CA ALA A 43 -1.78 6.38 0.00
C ALA A 43 -2.86 5.59 -0.74
N LEU A 44 -2.51 4.40 -1.23
CA LEU A 44 -3.42 3.53 -1.99
C LEU A 44 -4.60 3.08 -1.13
N ILE A 45 -4.34 2.61 0.10
CA ILE A 45 -5.39 2.17 1.03
C ILE A 45 -6.32 3.33 1.37
N ALA A 46 -5.78 4.53 1.64
CA ALA A 46 -6.60 5.70 1.91
C ALA A 46 -7.47 6.08 0.71
N LEU A 47 -6.91 6.04 -0.51
CA LEU A 47 -7.64 6.32 -1.73
C LEU A 47 -8.80 5.33 -1.93
N ILE A 48 -8.54 4.05 -1.71
CA ILE A 48 -9.55 2.98 -1.75
C ILE A 48 -10.62 3.22 -0.68
N GLY A 49 -10.23 3.59 0.54
CA GLY A 49 -11.16 3.94 1.63
C GLY A 49 -12.11 5.08 1.26
N MET A 50 -11.57 6.13 0.64
CA MET A 50 -12.36 7.29 0.18
C MET A 50 -13.28 6.95 -1.00
N MET A 51 -12.82 6.17 -1.97
CA MET A 51 -13.56 5.88 -3.21
C MET A 51 -14.58 4.74 -3.08
N PHE A 52 -14.23 3.67 -2.36
CA PHE A 52 -15.03 2.43 -2.32
C PHE A 52 -15.73 2.21 -0.98
N LEU A 53 -15.13 2.63 0.14
CA LEU A 53 -15.73 2.44 1.47
C LEU A 53 -16.58 3.64 1.92
N GLY A 54 -16.59 4.72 1.15
CA GLY A 54 -17.36 5.93 1.47
C GLY A 54 -16.85 6.67 2.70
N GLU A 55 -15.58 6.48 3.07
CA GLU A 55 -15.01 7.24 4.19
C GLU A 55 -14.97 8.72 3.84
N SER A 56 -15.48 9.53 4.77
CA SER A 56 -15.47 10.98 4.68
C SER A 56 -14.04 11.50 4.54
N VAL A 57 -13.83 12.27 3.47
CA VAL A 57 -12.56 12.96 3.19
C VAL A 57 -12.44 14.16 4.12
N THR A 58 -11.91 13.93 5.32
CA THR A 58 -11.67 15.01 6.29
C THR A 58 -10.29 15.63 6.04
N LEU A 59 -10.19 16.96 6.22
CA LEU A 59 -8.93 17.71 6.07
C LEU A 59 -7.79 17.11 6.92
N VAL A 60 -8.12 16.65 8.12
CA VAL A 60 -7.19 15.99 9.06
C VAL A 60 -6.60 14.70 8.46
N ARG A 61 -7.41 13.93 7.72
CA ARG A 61 -6.99 12.66 7.13
C ARG A 61 -6.06 12.88 5.94
N LEU A 62 -6.42 13.84 5.08
CA LEU A 62 -5.55 14.27 3.99
C LEU A 62 -4.21 14.82 4.52
N ALA A 63 -4.25 15.64 5.59
CA ALA A 63 -3.04 16.14 6.23
C ALA A 63 -2.19 15.00 6.80
N GLY A 64 -2.80 14.02 7.47
CA GLY A 64 -2.09 12.84 7.99
C GLY A 64 -1.44 12.01 6.87
N ILE A 65 -2.14 11.77 5.76
CA ILE A 65 -1.59 11.06 4.60
C ILE A 65 -0.44 11.86 3.98
N ALA A 66 -0.61 13.17 3.80
CA ALA A 66 0.43 14.05 3.27
C ALA A 66 1.68 14.06 4.16
N LEU A 67 1.52 13.98 5.48
CA LEU A 67 2.63 13.91 6.43
C LEU A 67 3.32 12.55 6.41
N VAL A 68 2.57 11.45 6.26
CA VAL A 68 3.15 10.10 6.08
C VAL A 68 3.92 9.97 4.77
N ILE A 69 3.42 10.59 3.69
CA ILE A 69 4.09 10.58 2.38
C ILE A 69 5.26 11.56 2.34
N GLY A 70 5.09 12.74 2.95
CA GLY A 70 6.07 13.83 2.96
C GLY A 70 7.25 13.58 3.90
N GLY A 71 7.00 12.91 5.03
CA GLY A 71 7.98 12.75 6.11
C GLY A 71 8.10 14.02 6.96
#